data_AF-A0A4Q4CZH7-F1
#
_entry.id   AF-A0A4Q4CZH7-F1
#
_cell.length_a   1.000
_cell.length_b   1.000
_cell.length_c   1.000
_cell.angle_alpha   90.00
_cell.angle_beta   90.00
_cell.angle_gamma   90.00
#
_symmetry.space_group_name_H-M   'P 1'
#
loop_
_entity.id
_entity.type
_entity.pdbx_description
1 polymer ?
#
loop_
_entity_poly.entity_id
_entity_poly.type
_entity_poly.pdbx_seq_one_letter_code
_entity_poly.pdbx_strand_id
1 'polypeptide(L)'
;MPRVLPCGTEAILLDCGDLARAQSWRAALVGHPDVREAVLGARTVLLRGDPTRLRRVVAETDPDRRATDRPAAREVVVPVVYDGQDLDAVARHTGLTPGEVVAAHTGRPW
;
A
#
# COMPACT_ATOMS: atom_id res chain seq x y z
N MET A 1 1.82 -6.21 -15.56
CA MET A 1 0.67 -5.33 -15.86
C MET A 1 -0.49 -5.71 -14.93
N PRO A 2 -1.10 -4.75 -14.21
CA PRO A 2 -2.23 -4.99 -13.32
C PRO A 2 -3.51 -5.18 -14.14
N ARG A 3 -4.51 -5.86 -13.56
CA ARG A 3 -5.85 -5.89 -14.16
C ARG A 3 -6.54 -4.56 -13.87
N VAL A 4 -7.04 -3.90 -14.92
CA VAL A 4 -7.72 -2.59 -14.80
C VAL A 4 -9.23 -2.78 -14.75
N LEU A 5 -9.85 -2.39 -13.65
CA LEU A 5 -11.29 -2.52 -13.41
C LEU A 5 -11.95 -1.13 -13.39
N PRO A 6 -13.18 -0.97 -13.90
CA PRO A 6 -13.95 0.25 -13.72
C PRO A 6 -14.27 0.45 -12.23
N CYS A 7 -14.25 1.70 -11.76
CA CYS A 7 -14.67 2.06 -10.41
C CYS A 7 -15.48 3.35 -10.45
N GLY A 8 -16.79 3.22 -10.69
CA GLY A 8 -17.65 4.38 -10.94
C GLY A 8 -17.31 5.12 -12.25
N THR A 9 -17.67 6.40 -12.32
CA THR A 9 -17.49 7.24 -13.52
C THR A 9 -16.19 8.06 -13.51
N GLU A 10 -15.55 8.19 -12.35
CA GLU A 10 -14.40 9.09 -12.13
C GLU A 10 -13.15 8.33 -11.64
N ALA A 11 -13.10 7.00 -11.77
CA ALA A 11 -11.96 6.22 -11.34
C ALA A 11 -11.81 4.87 -12.06
N ILE A 12 -10.60 4.32 -11.98
CA ILE A 12 -10.29 2.92 -12.26
C ILE A 12 -9.60 2.30 -11.05
N LEU A 13 -9.77 1.00 -10.85
CA LEU A 13 -9.07 0.22 -9.84
C LEU A 13 -8.03 -0.67 -10.53
N LEU A 14 -6.77 -0.52 -10.14
CA LEU A 14 -5.70 -1.43 -10.50
C LEU A 14 -5.68 -2.58 -9.50
N ASP A 15 -5.86 -3.80 -9.98
CA ASP A 15 -5.61 -5.01 -9.21
C ASP A 15 -4.18 -5.49 -9.49
N CYS A 16 -3.31 -5.30 -8.50
CA CYS A 16 -1.86 -5.47 -8.62
C CYS A 16 -1.37 -6.84 -8.14
N GLY A 17 -2.24 -7.67 -7.57
CA GLY A 17 -1.92 -8.99 -7.02
C GLY A 17 -1.34 -8.97 -5.60
N ASP A 18 -0.40 -8.06 -5.32
CA ASP A 18 0.28 -7.94 -4.02
C ASP A 18 0.59 -6.47 -3.64
N LEU A 19 1.03 -6.29 -2.38
CA LEU A 19 1.31 -4.97 -1.82
C LEU A 19 2.53 -4.32 -2.46
N ALA A 20 3.59 -5.08 -2.74
CA ALA A 20 4.82 -4.53 -3.31
C ALA A 20 4.56 -3.92 -4.70
N ARG A 21 3.79 -4.63 -5.54
CA ARG A 21 3.36 -4.12 -6.84
C ARG A 21 2.40 -2.94 -6.71
N ALA A 22 1.47 -2.98 -5.77
CA ALA A 22 0.59 -1.84 -5.52
C ALA A 22 1.39 -0.59 -5.12
N GLN A 23 2.42 -0.73 -4.29
CA GLN A 23 3.33 0.35 -3.92
C GLN A 23 4.10 0.89 -5.12
N SER A 24 4.66 0.02 -5.97
CA SER A 24 5.36 0.45 -7.20
C SER A 24 4.44 1.21 -8.15
N TRP A 25 3.22 0.70 -8.40
CA TRP A 25 2.23 1.38 -9.25
C TRP A 25 1.83 2.74 -8.68
N ARG A 26 1.56 2.82 -7.37
CA ARG A 26 1.22 4.07 -6.71
C ARG A 26 2.37 5.09 -6.81
N ALA A 27 3.61 4.67 -6.53
CA ALA A 27 4.78 5.53 -6.66
C ALA A 27 5.01 6.00 -8.10
N ALA A 28 4.71 5.15 -9.08
CA ALA A 28 4.85 5.50 -10.48
C ALA A 28 3.81 6.51 -10.99
N LEU A 29 2.64 6.54 -10.37
CA LEU A 29 1.49 7.33 -10.82
C LEU A 29 1.19 8.56 -9.96
N VAL A 30 1.68 8.61 -8.72
CA VAL A 30 1.53 9.77 -7.86
C VAL A 30 2.19 10.99 -8.52
N GLY A 31 1.47 12.12 -8.53
CA GLY A 31 1.90 13.37 -9.17
C GLY A 31 1.79 13.39 -10.70
N HIS A 32 1.27 12.33 -11.34
CA HIS A 32 1.01 12.34 -12.79
C HIS A 32 -0.13 13.34 -13.13
N PRO A 33 -0.02 14.18 -14.17
CA PRO A 33 -1.01 15.23 -14.46
C PRO A 33 -2.46 14.74 -14.67
N ASP A 34 -2.64 13.59 -15.31
CA ASP A 34 -3.96 12.99 -15.52
C ASP A 34 -4.49 12.18 -14.31
N VAL A 35 -3.68 12.01 -13.25
CA VAL A 35 -4.06 11.28 -12.03
C VAL A 35 -4.37 12.28 -10.92
N ARG A 36 -5.66 12.51 -10.66
CA ARG A 36 -6.10 13.41 -9.59
C ARG A 36 -5.72 12.85 -8.21
N GLU A 37 -5.82 11.53 -8.04
CA GLU A 37 -5.48 10.85 -6.79
C GLU A 37 -5.06 9.40 -7.07
N ALA A 38 -4.03 8.92 -6.35
CA ALA A 38 -3.59 7.53 -6.38
C ALA A 38 -3.63 6.95 -4.95
N VAL A 39 -4.71 6.21 -4.64
CA VAL A 39 -4.97 5.66 -3.31
C VAL A 39 -4.48 4.21 -3.25
N LEU A 40 -3.54 3.94 -2.34
CA LEU A 40 -2.99 2.60 -2.10
C LEU A 40 -3.96 1.78 -1.23
N GLY A 41 -4.29 0.58 -1.69
CA GLY A 41 -4.92 -0.48 -0.90
C GLY A 41 -3.93 -1.63 -0.62
N ALA A 42 -4.42 -2.71 -0.02
CA ALA A 42 -3.58 -3.86 0.34
C ALA A 42 -2.91 -4.55 -0.86
N ARG A 43 -3.60 -4.61 -2.01
CA ARG A 43 -3.10 -5.19 -3.27
C ARG A 43 -3.60 -4.45 -4.51
N THR A 44 -4.11 -3.25 -4.30
CA THR A 44 -4.79 -2.47 -5.34
C THR A 44 -4.34 -1.02 -5.29
N VAL A 45 -4.52 -0.31 -6.39
CA VAL A 45 -4.43 1.15 -6.42
C VAL A 45 -5.68 1.71 -7.08
N LEU A 46 -6.43 2.54 -6.36
CA LEU A 46 -7.52 3.30 -6.96
C LEU A 46 -6.94 4.58 -7.57
N LEU A 47 -7.20 4.80 -8.85
CA LEU A 47 -6.82 6.03 -9.54
C LEU A 47 -8.07 6.85 -9.84
N ARG A 48 -8.12 8.09 -9.34
CA ARG A 48 -9.19 9.04 -9.66
C ARG A 48 -8.80 9.96 -10.81
N GLY A 49 -9.74 10.21 -11.71
CA GLY A 49 -9.54 10.97 -12.94
C GLY A 49 -10.45 10.47 -14.06
N ASP A 50 -10.22 10.97 -15.27
CA ASP A 50 -10.94 10.49 -16.46
C ASP A 50 -10.55 9.03 -16.79
N PRO A 51 -11.48 8.06 -16.75
CA PRO A 51 -11.12 6.64 -16.90
C PRO A 51 -10.49 6.27 -18.26
N THR A 52 -10.72 7.05 -19.31
CA THR A 52 -10.12 6.81 -20.63
C THR A 52 -8.66 7.23 -20.62
N ARG A 53 -8.37 8.43 -20.10
CA ARG A 53 -7.00 8.92 -19.93
C ARG A 53 -6.20 8.04 -18.98
N LEU A 54 -6.79 7.66 -17.84
CA LEU A 54 -6.13 6.82 -16.85
C LEU A 54 -5.71 5.46 -17.40
N ARG A 55 -6.54 4.82 -18.24
CA ARG A 55 -6.18 3.55 -18.90
C ARG A 55 -4.96 3.69 -19.79
N ARG A 56 -4.88 4.79 -20.56
CA ARG A 56 -3.71 5.09 -21.39
C ARG A 56 -2.47 5.29 -20.53
N VAL A 57 -2.55 6.12 -19.49
CA VAL A 57 -1.43 6.36 -18.56
C VAL A 57 -0.92 5.05 -17.97
N VAL A 58 -1.81 4.16 -17.54
CA VAL A 58 -1.42 2.85 -16.98
C VAL A 58 -0.73 1.97 -18.02
N ALA A 59 -1.19 1.98 -19.26
CA ALA A 59 -0.58 1.20 -20.34
C ALA A 59 0.83 1.70 -20.72
N GLU A 60 1.08 2.99 -20.59
CA GLU A 60 2.35 3.65 -20.93
C GLU A 60 3.33 3.70 -19.73
N THR A 61 2.86 3.43 -18.52
CA THR A 61 3.67 3.50 -17.30
C THR A 61 4.41 2.19 -17.05
N ASP A 62 5.72 2.30 -16.90
CA ASP A 62 6.57 1.26 -16.31
C ASP A 62 6.67 1.50 -14.78
N PRO A 63 6.07 0.65 -13.93
CA PRO A 63 6.06 0.85 -12.49
C PRO A 63 7.44 0.65 -11.83
N ASP A 64 8.38 -0.02 -12.50
CA ASP A 64 9.68 -0.35 -11.93
C ASP A 64 10.73 0.75 -12.21
N ARG A 65 10.47 1.63 -13.19
CA ARG A 65 11.40 2.70 -13.59
C ARG A 65 11.61 3.79 -12.55
N ARG A 66 10.66 4.02 -11.65
CA ARG A 66 10.72 5.08 -10.60
C ARG A 66 11.23 4.60 -9.24
N ALA A 67 11.59 3.33 -9.11
CA ALA A 67 12.00 2.77 -7.81
C ALA A 67 13.34 3.32 -7.27
N THR A 68 14.12 4.02 -8.09
CA THR A 68 15.49 4.47 -7.76
C THR A 68 15.57 5.78 -6.97
N ASP A 69 14.54 6.63 -7.01
CA ASP A 69 14.58 7.99 -6.43
C ASP A 69 13.74 8.14 -5.16
N ARG A 70 13.49 7.04 -4.43
CA ARG A 70 12.71 7.11 -3.19
C ARG A 70 13.55 7.79 -2.11
N PRO A 71 13.10 8.92 -1.53
CA PRO A 71 13.79 9.54 -0.40
C PRO A 71 13.91 8.52 0.74
N ALA A 72 14.99 8.62 1.52
CA ALA A 72 15.15 7.79 2.71
C ALA A 72 13.90 7.93 3.61
N ALA A 73 13.34 6.79 4.01
CA ALA A 73 12.19 6.79 4.91
C ALA A 73 12.58 7.46 6.23
N ARG A 74 11.69 8.32 6.75
CA ARG A 74 11.86 8.89 8.08
C ARG A 74 11.43 7.85 9.11
N GLU A 75 12.31 7.54 10.05
CA GLU A 75 11.95 6.73 11.20
C GLU A 75 11.24 7.59 12.27
N VAL A 76 10.18 7.03 12.84
CA VAL A 76 9.41 7.64 13.94
C VAL A 76 9.10 6.55 14.97
N VAL A 77 9.47 6.80 16.23
CA VAL A 77 9.14 5.91 17.34
C VAL A 77 7.77 6.28 17.89
N VAL A 78 6.86 5.31 17.93
CA VAL A 78 5.51 5.48 18.52
C VAL A 78 5.49 4.71 19.85
N PRO A 79 5.41 5.39 21.01
CA PRO A 79 5.31 4.71 22.30
C PRO A 79 3.93 4.06 22.45
N VAL A 80 3.90 2.79 22.88
CA VAL A 80 2.67 2.00 23.02
C VAL A 80 2.67 1.27 24.36
N VAL A 81 1.55 1.37 25.08
CA VAL A 81 1.23 0.48 26.20
C VAL A 81 0.48 -0.71 25.62
N TYR A 82 1.01 -1.92 25.80
CA TYR A 82 0.42 -3.15 25.27
C TYR A 82 -0.60 -3.74 26.25
N ASP A 83 -1.68 -3.00 26.52
CA ASP A 83 -2.78 -3.37 27.41
C ASP A 83 -4.10 -3.65 26.65
N GLY A 84 -4.01 -3.81 25.33
CA GLY A 84 -5.17 -4.09 24.48
C GLY A 84 -5.88 -5.39 24.85
N GLN A 85 -7.21 -5.35 24.91
CA GLN A 85 -8.07 -6.49 25.28
C GLN A 85 -7.83 -7.76 24.43
N ASP A 86 -7.31 -7.60 23.22
CA ASP A 86 -7.09 -8.69 22.27
C ASP A 86 -5.68 -9.30 22.38
N LEU A 87 -4.80 -8.81 23.25
CA LEU A 87 -3.41 -9.28 23.32
C LEU A 87 -3.33 -10.79 23.57
N ASP A 88 -4.11 -11.32 24.51
CA ASP A 88 -4.18 -12.76 24.77
C ASP A 88 -4.78 -13.53 23.59
N ALA A 89 -5.72 -12.94 22.86
CA ALA A 89 -6.31 -13.56 21.68
C ALA A 89 -5.29 -13.65 20.54
N VAL A 90 -4.51 -12.59 20.30
CA VAL A 90 -3.42 -12.58 19.31
C VAL A 90 -2.36 -13.61 19.69
N ALA A 91 -1.93 -13.64 20.94
CA ALA A 91 -0.97 -14.62 21.46
C ALA A 91 -1.40 -16.06 21.16
N ARG A 92 -2.67 -16.41 21.46
CA ARG A 92 -3.22 -17.73 21.13
C ARG A 92 -3.23 -18.04 19.64
N HIS A 93 -3.60 -17.08 18.78
CA HIS A 93 -3.69 -17.33 17.33
C HIS A 93 -2.33 -17.44 16.65
N THR A 94 -1.28 -16.82 17.22
CA THR A 94 0.08 -16.87 16.68
C THR A 94 0.94 -17.97 17.31
N GLY A 95 0.45 -18.62 18.37
CA GLY A 95 1.21 -19.63 19.12
C GLY A 95 2.32 -19.02 19.99
N LEU A 96 2.17 -17.75 20.36
CA LEU A 96 3.13 -17.00 21.18
C LEU A 96 2.53 -16.70 22.56
N THR A 97 3.36 -16.29 23.50
CA THR A 97 2.93 -15.60 24.73
C THR A 97 2.65 -14.11 24.45
N PRO A 98 1.87 -13.41 25.30
CA PRO A 98 1.70 -11.96 25.20
C PRO A 98 3.03 -11.20 25.11
N GLY A 99 4.03 -11.58 25.93
CA GLY A 99 5.36 -10.96 25.90
C GLY A 99 6.11 -11.17 24.58
N GLU A 100 5.99 -12.35 23.98
CA GLU A 100 6.57 -12.65 22.67
C GLU A 100 5.86 -11.92 21.52
N VAL A 101 4.54 -11.70 21.61
CA VAL A 101 3.82 -10.84 20.66
C VAL A 101 4.37 -9.41 20.71
N VAL A 102 4.55 -8.86 21.91
CA VAL A 102 5.14 -7.53 22.09
C VAL A 102 6.55 -7.49 21.49
N ALA A 103 7.40 -8.46 21.82
CA ALA A 103 8.77 -8.54 21.30
C ALA A 103 8.80 -8.69 19.77
N ALA A 104 7.90 -9.47 19.18
CA ALA A 104 7.80 -9.61 17.72
C ALA A 104 7.36 -8.30 17.05
N HIS A 105 6.44 -7.57 17.67
CA HIS A 105 5.90 -6.32 17.14
C HIS A 105 6.88 -5.13 17.28
N THR A 106 7.73 -5.12 18.31
CA THR A 106 8.72 -4.05 18.54
C THR A 106 10.11 -4.38 18.02
N GLY A 107 10.40 -5.65 17.74
CA GLY A 107 11.72 -6.12 17.30
C GLY A 107 12.11 -5.77 15.86
N ARG A 108 11.21 -5.16 15.08
CA ARG A 108 11.44 -4.74 13.69
C ARG A 108 10.69 -3.44 13.39
N PRO A 109 11.27 -2.51 12.60
CA PRO A 109 10.54 -1.37 12.03
C PRO A 109 9.43 -1.82 11.07
N TRP A 110 8.40 -0.99 10.94
CA TRP A 110 7.23 -1.20 10.07
C TRP A 110 7.21 -0.22 8.88
#